data_AF-G1QC39-F1
#
_entry.id   AF-G1QC39-F1
#
_cell.length_a   1.000
_cell.length_b   1.000
_cell.length_c   1.000
_cell.angle_alpha   90.00
_cell.angle_beta   90.00
_cell.angle_gamma   90.00
#
_symmetry.space_group_name_H-M   'P 1'
#
loop_
_entity.id
_entity.type
_entity.pdbx_description
1 polymer ?
#
loop_
_entity_poly.entity_id
_entity_poly.type
_entity_poly.pdbx_seq_one_letter_code
_entity_poly.pdbx_strand_id
1 'polypeptide(L)'
;KCVHDCPHGYFGVRGQEVNRLQKECGTTCESCFSQDFCIQCKRRFYLYKGKCLPTCPLGTAAQQSTRECQEECELGPWGSWSPCMHHGKTCGSAWGLETRVREAGHAEQEEAATCQVLSESRKCAIRRPCPGDHGNARAQHARERSVKQNHGQVMAKLRAQVHVCVAIRDATS
;
A
#
# COMPACT_ATOMS: atom_id res chain seq x y z
N LYS A 1 -31.80 35.01 21.23
CA LYS A 1 -30.32 35.15 21.21
C LYS A 1 -29.80 34.31 20.05
N CYS A 2 -28.99 34.89 19.17
CA CYS A 2 -28.36 34.15 18.07
C CYS A 2 -27.07 33.48 18.58
N VAL A 3 -26.77 32.29 18.08
CA VAL A 3 -25.53 31.56 18.35
C VAL A 3 -24.87 31.22 17.02
N HIS A 4 -23.55 31.16 16.99
CA HIS A 4 -22.81 30.79 15.78
C HIS A 4 -22.90 29.29 15.49
N ASP A 5 -22.93 28.47 16.54
CA ASP A 5 -23.03 27.02 16.46
C ASP A 5 -24.18 26.49 17.29
N CYS A 6 -24.78 25.39 16.84
CA CYS A 6 -25.83 24.72 17.60
C CYS A 6 -25.22 24.06 18.85
N PRO A 7 -25.73 24.33 20.05
CA PRO A 7 -25.28 23.63 21.26
C PRO A 7 -25.60 22.13 21.17
N HIS A 8 -24.87 21.30 21.94
CA HIS A 8 -25.08 19.84 21.95
C HIS A 8 -26.56 19.47 22.13
N GLY A 9 -27.04 18.56 21.26
CA GLY A 9 -28.43 18.09 21.27
C GLY A 9 -29.44 18.98 20.53
N TYR A 10 -29.00 20.05 19.85
CA TYR A 10 -29.83 20.87 18.98
C TYR A 10 -29.31 20.83 17.55
N PHE A 11 -30.22 20.92 16.58
CA PHE A 11 -29.90 21.06 15.16
C PHE A 11 -30.54 22.33 14.59
N GLY A 12 -29.86 22.92 13.61
CA GLY A 12 -30.30 24.14 12.96
C GLY A 12 -31.32 23.83 11.86
N VAL A 13 -32.48 24.49 11.92
CA VAL A 13 -33.49 24.46 10.87
C VAL A 13 -33.47 25.79 10.14
N ARG A 14 -33.30 25.73 8.83
CA ARG A 14 -33.31 26.92 7.96
C ARG A 14 -34.75 27.45 7.85
N GLY A 15 -35.04 28.52 8.56
CA GLY A 15 -36.32 29.22 8.41
C GLY A 15 -36.28 30.20 7.25
N GLN A 16 -37.47 30.62 6.80
CA GLN A 16 -37.62 31.61 5.72
C GLN A 16 -37.04 32.98 6.09
N GLU A 17 -37.07 33.34 7.38
CA GLU A 17 -36.59 34.65 7.88
C GLU A 17 -35.45 34.52 8.91
N VAL A 18 -35.46 33.46 9.73
CA VAL A 18 -34.46 33.22 10.77
C VAL A 18 -34.15 31.72 10.88
N ASN A 19 -32.89 31.38 11.10
CA ASN A 19 -32.50 30.01 11.47
C ASN A 19 -32.96 29.74 12.90
N ARG A 20 -33.63 28.61 13.11
CA ARG A 20 -34.16 28.21 14.41
C ARG A 20 -33.42 26.97 14.90
N LEU A 21 -33.23 26.87 16.21
CA LEU A 21 -32.78 25.64 16.84
C LEU A 21 -34.01 24.77 17.11
N GLN A 22 -34.03 23.57 16.56
CA GLN A 22 -35.05 22.58 16.92
C GLN A 22 -34.46 21.58 17.92
N LYS A 23 -35.29 21.13 18.84
CA LYS A 23 -34.86 20.38 20.00
C LYS A 23 -34.95 18.88 19.75
N GLU A 24 -33.88 18.25 20.23
CA GLU A 24 -33.55 16.83 20.41
C GLU A 24 -33.37 15.97 19.15
N CYS A 25 -32.11 15.57 18.97
CA CYS A 25 -31.75 14.38 18.21
C CYS A 25 -32.36 13.13 18.86
N GLY A 26 -32.55 12.06 18.08
CA GLY A 26 -33.06 10.79 18.60
C GLY A 26 -32.25 10.23 19.78
N THR A 27 -32.86 9.34 20.57
CA THR A 27 -32.32 8.85 21.85
C THR A 27 -30.94 8.18 21.75
N THR A 28 -30.56 7.70 20.58
CA THR A 28 -29.28 7.02 20.29
C THR A 28 -28.22 7.94 19.68
N CYS A 29 -28.58 9.18 19.36
CA CYS A 29 -27.75 10.17 18.68
C CYS A 29 -27.25 11.24 19.68
N GLU A 30 -25.98 11.60 19.58
CA GLU A 30 -25.33 12.65 20.38
C GLU A 30 -25.38 14.02 19.67
N SER A 31 -25.15 14.02 18.35
CA SER A 31 -25.33 15.19 17.51
C SER A 31 -25.90 14.80 16.14
N CYS A 32 -26.83 15.61 15.64
CA CYS A 32 -27.56 15.36 14.40
C CYS A 32 -27.53 16.60 13.50
N PHE A 33 -27.49 16.36 12.19
CA PHE A 33 -27.64 17.40 11.17
C PHE A 33 -29.11 17.75 10.97
N SER A 34 -29.99 16.74 11.02
CA SER A 34 -31.44 16.88 10.92
C SER A 34 -32.12 15.85 11.82
N GLN A 35 -33.45 15.87 11.88
CA GLN A 35 -34.23 14.90 12.64
C GLN A 35 -33.91 13.43 12.27
N ASP A 36 -33.64 13.16 11.00
CA ASP A 36 -33.41 11.80 10.48
C ASP A 36 -31.92 11.48 10.21
N PHE A 37 -31.05 12.48 10.33
CA PHE A 37 -29.63 12.34 9.99
C PHE A 37 -28.74 12.66 11.19
N CYS A 38 -28.28 11.62 11.87
CA CYS A 38 -27.29 11.68 12.91
C CYS A 38 -25.88 11.81 12.33
N ILE A 39 -25.06 12.67 12.93
CA ILE A 39 -23.64 12.85 12.58
C ILE A 39 -22.73 12.18 13.62
N GLN A 40 -23.19 12.01 14.86
CA GLN A 40 -22.43 11.34 15.91
C GLN A 40 -23.33 10.53 16.83
N CYS A 41 -23.04 9.23 16.93
CA CYS A 41 -23.79 8.32 17.80
C CYS A 41 -23.26 8.32 19.23
N LYS A 42 -24.17 8.07 20.18
CA LYS A 42 -23.78 7.84 21.59
C LYS A 42 -22.87 6.63 21.70
N ARG A 43 -22.10 6.57 22.80
CA ARG A 43 -21.33 5.37 23.16
C ARG A 43 -22.24 4.14 23.13
N ARG A 44 -21.74 3.02 22.56
CA ARG A 44 -22.44 1.75 22.30
C ARG A 44 -23.25 1.64 21.01
N PHE A 45 -23.36 2.70 20.21
CA PHE A 45 -24.03 2.65 18.91
C PHE A 45 -23.03 2.85 17.77
N TYR A 46 -23.36 2.28 16.62
CA TYR A 46 -22.63 2.42 15.37
C TYR A 46 -23.42 3.29 14.40
N LEU A 47 -22.74 4.22 13.72
CA LEU A 47 -23.35 5.06 12.70
C LEU A 47 -23.44 4.30 11.37
N TYR A 48 -24.63 4.23 10.79
CA TYR A 48 -24.88 3.66 9.46
C TYR A 48 -25.90 4.51 8.71
N LYS A 49 -25.51 5.09 7.56
CA LYS A 49 -26.38 5.91 6.69
C LYS A 49 -27.18 6.97 7.47
N GLY A 50 -26.53 7.67 8.40
CA GLY A 50 -27.14 8.71 9.23
C GLY A 50 -27.95 8.20 10.44
N LYS A 51 -27.96 6.89 10.73
CA LYS A 51 -28.70 6.30 11.87
C LYS A 51 -27.76 5.60 12.84
N CYS A 52 -28.12 5.62 14.12
CA CYS A 52 -27.36 4.96 15.17
C CYS A 52 -28.00 3.62 15.55
N LEU A 53 -27.28 2.53 15.30
CA LEU A 53 -27.73 1.16 15.51
C LEU A 53 -26.87 0.46 16.58
N PRO A 54 -27.45 -0.41 17.42
CA PRO A 54 -26.68 -1.16 18.42
C PRO A 54 -25.80 -2.26 17.78
N THR A 55 -26.13 -2.69 16.56
CA THR A 55 -25.40 -3.70 15.79
C THR A 55 -25.49 -3.34 14.31
N CYS A 56 -24.42 -3.59 13.57
CA CYS A 56 -24.37 -3.32 12.14
C CYS A 56 -25.27 -4.29 11.35
N PRO A 57 -25.94 -3.82 10.28
CA PRO A 57 -26.75 -4.67 9.43
C PRO A 57 -25.91 -5.70 8.66
N LEU A 58 -26.57 -6.72 8.11
CA LEU A 58 -25.91 -7.74 7.28
C LEU A 58 -25.23 -7.09 6.06
N GLY A 59 -24.03 -7.58 5.72
CA GLY A 59 -23.19 -6.99 4.66
C GLY A 59 -22.28 -5.84 5.13
N THR A 60 -22.33 -5.49 6.42
CA THR A 60 -21.50 -4.43 7.01
C THR A 60 -20.84 -4.89 8.31
N ALA A 61 -19.64 -4.39 8.58
CA ALA A 61 -18.96 -4.56 9.86
C ALA A 61 -18.79 -3.26 10.63
N ALA A 62 -18.75 -3.44 11.94
CA ALA A 62 -18.37 -2.41 12.88
C ALA A 62 -16.87 -2.09 12.77
N GLN A 63 -16.55 -0.92 12.21
CA GLN A 63 -15.22 -0.34 12.27
C GLN A 63 -14.94 0.13 13.71
N GLN A 64 -14.03 -0.54 14.42
CA GLN A 64 -13.76 -0.25 15.84
C GLN A 64 -13.17 1.16 16.06
N SER A 65 -12.40 1.68 15.11
CA SER A 65 -11.75 2.99 15.22
C SER A 65 -12.74 4.16 15.11
N THR A 66 -13.67 4.11 14.16
CA THR A 66 -14.62 5.21 13.90
C THR A 66 -15.99 4.98 14.54
N ARG A 67 -16.31 3.75 14.97
CA ARG A 67 -17.65 3.33 15.44
C ARG A 67 -18.72 3.57 14.38
N GLU A 68 -18.39 3.18 13.16
CA GLU A 68 -19.27 3.25 11.99
C GLU A 68 -19.44 1.86 11.41
N CYS A 69 -20.59 1.60 10.80
CA CYS A 69 -20.80 0.39 10.02
C CYS A 69 -20.28 0.65 8.61
N GLN A 70 -19.24 -0.08 8.23
CA GLN A 70 -18.66 -0.03 6.89
C GLN A 70 -19.13 -1.25 6.12
N GLU A 71 -19.45 -1.08 4.84
CA GLU A 71 -19.71 -2.22 3.95
C GLU A 71 -18.48 -3.15 3.94
N GLU A 72 -18.73 -4.44 4.09
CA GLU A 72 -17.69 -5.45 4.11
C GLU A 72 -17.05 -5.51 2.70
N CYS A 73 -15.80 -5.05 2.58
CA CYS A 73 -15.06 -5.22 1.32
C CYS A 73 -14.65 -6.69 1.21
N GLU A 74 -15.52 -7.55 0.67
CA GLU A 74 -15.14 -8.92 0.35
C GLU A 74 -14.05 -8.91 -0.73
N LEU A 75 -12.93 -9.60 -0.46
CA LEU A 75 -11.85 -9.70 -1.43
C LEU A 75 -12.31 -10.60 -2.57
N GLY A 76 -12.37 -10.03 -3.77
CA GLY A 76 -12.69 -10.80 -4.97
C GLY A 76 -11.65 -11.90 -5.21
N PRO A 77 -11.99 -12.88 -6.09
CA PRO A 77 -11.03 -13.90 -6.48
C PRO A 77 -9.80 -13.24 -7.10
N TRP A 78 -8.65 -13.90 -6.93
CA TRP A 78 -7.42 -13.46 -7.58
C TRP A 78 -7.56 -13.47 -9.10
N GLY A 79 -7.10 -12.39 -9.74
CA GLY A 79 -6.91 -12.37 -11.18
C GLY A 79 -5.87 -13.40 -11.63
N SER A 80 -5.81 -13.62 -12.94
CA SER A 80 -4.77 -14.47 -13.53
C SER A 80 -3.38 -13.85 -13.34
N TRP A 81 -2.36 -14.70 -13.24
CA TRP A 81 -0.97 -14.25 -13.23
C TRP A 81 -0.61 -13.58 -14.55
N SER A 82 0.09 -12.45 -14.48
CA SER A 82 0.69 -11.83 -15.67
C SER A 82 1.71 -12.77 -16.32
N PRO A 83 2.08 -12.53 -17.59
CA PRO A 83 3.26 -13.15 -18.16
C PRO A 83 4.50 -12.90 -17.29
N CYS A 84 5.45 -13.83 -17.32
CA CYS A 84 6.73 -13.67 -16.64
C CYS A 84 7.53 -12.53 -17.28
N MET A 85 7.84 -11.48 -16.51
CA MET A 85 8.51 -10.28 -16.99
C MET A 85 9.80 -10.00 -16.22
N HIS A 86 10.85 -9.59 -16.91
CA HIS A 86 12.12 -9.10 -16.36
C HIS A 86 12.38 -7.71 -16.92
N HIS A 87 12.41 -6.69 -16.06
CA HIS A 87 12.52 -5.28 -16.46
C HIS A 87 11.51 -4.87 -17.55
N GLY A 88 10.25 -5.28 -17.40
CA GLY A 88 9.17 -4.93 -18.34
C GLY A 88 9.17 -5.73 -19.65
N LYS A 89 10.03 -6.75 -19.81
CA LYS A 89 10.12 -7.58 -21.02
C LYS A 89 9.88 -9.05 -20.69
N THR A 90 9.31 -9.81 -21.62
CA THR A 90 9.08 -11.26 -21.49
C THR A 90 10.31 -12.11 -21.86
N CYS A 91 11.43 -11.46 -22.12
CA CYS A 91 12.73 -12.05 -22.38
C CYS A 91 13.76 -11.45 -21.43
N GLY A 92 14.86 -12.15 -21.15
CA GLY A 92 15.88 -11.63 -20.25
C GLY A 92 16.74 -12.71 -19.61
N SER A 93 17.17 -12.45 -18.38
CA SER A 93 17.95 -13.39 -17.56
C SER A 93 17.14 -14.65 -17.23
N ALA A 94 17.74 -15.63 -16.55
CA ALA A 94 17.07 -16.90 -16.25
C ALA A 94 15.77 -16.77 -15.43
N TRP A 95 15.51 -15.61 -14.80
CA TRP A 95 14.38 -15.39 -13.88
C TRP A 95 13.69 -14.04 -14.14
N GLY A 96 12.37 -13.99 -13.87
CA GLY A 96 11.54 -12.80 -13.91
C GLY A 96 10.51 -12.79 -12.77
N LEU A 97 9.55 -11.87 -12.85
CA LEU A 97 8.43 -11.75 -11.93
C LEU A 97 7.11 -11.82 -12.71
N GLU A 98 6.16 -12.54 -12.15
CA GLU A 98 4.76 -12.45 -12.55
C GLU A 98 3.96 -11.88 -11.38
N THR A 99 3.03 -10.99 -11.70
CA THR A 99 2.21 -10.28 -10.72
C THR A 99 0.75 -10.60 -11.01
N ARG A 100 -0.03 -10.78 -9.95
CA ARG A 100 -1.49 -10.80 -10.03
C ARG A 100 -2.05 -9.74 -9.12
N VAL A 101 -3.21 -9.24 -9.48
CA VAL A 101 -3.98 -8.29 -8.68
C VAL A 101 -5.30 -8.94 -8.31
N ARG A 102 -5.80 -8.59 -7.12
CA ARG A 102 -7.20 -8.80 -6.76
C ARG A 102 -7.78 -7.48 -6.30
N GLU A 103 -8.99 -7.24 -6.73
CA GLU A 103 -9.77 -6.12 -6.25
C GLU A 103 -10.64 -6.62 -5.10
N ALA A 104 -10.78 -5.76 -4.10
CA ALA A 104 -11.77 -5.93 -3.06
C ALA A 104 -13.08 -5.40 -3.63
N GLY A 105 -14.06 -6.28 -3.83
CA GLY A 105 -15.24 -5.99 -4.63
C GLY A 105 -16.52 -6.12 -3.83
N HIS A 106 -17.38 -5.10 -3.96
CA HIS A 106 -18.66 -5.32 -4.62
C HIS A 106 -18.77 -4.33 -5.79
N ALA A 107 -19.10 -4.85 -6.97
CA ALA A 107 -19.37 -4.06 -8.17
C ALA A 107 -20.87 -3.96 -8.34
N GLU A 108 -21.48 -2.86 -7.88
CA GLU A 108 -22.59 -2.17 -8.53
C GLU A 108 -22.45 -0.66 -8.26
N GLN A 109 -22.98 0.14 -9.18
CA GLN A 109 -22.60 1.52 -9.50
C GLN A 109 -22.62 2.55 -8.35
N GLU A 110 -21.72 3.53 -8.48
CA GLU A 110 -21.70 4.84 -7.79
C GLU A 110 -21.76 4.84 -6.26
N GLU A 111 -20.64 4.46 -5.64
CA GLU A 111 -19.88 5.34 -4.77
C GLU A 111 -18.56 4.58 -4.54
N ALA A 112 -17.42 5.16 -4.91
CA ALA A 112 -16.14 4.47 -4.82
C ALA A 112 -15.80 4.14 -3.36
N ALA A 113 -16.22 2.96 -2.90
CA ALA A 113 -15.64 2.34 -1.73
C ALA A 113 -14.16 2.16 -2.05
N THR A 114 -13.31 2.89 -1.32
CA THR A 114 -11.85 2.81 -1.38
C THR A 114 -11.38 1.47 -0.82
N CYS A 115 -11.87 0.35 -1.36
CA CYS A 115 -11.39 -0.96 -0.98
C CYS A 115 -9.97 -1.15 -1.54
N GLN A 116 -9.12 -1.83 -0.78
CA GLN A 116 -7.71 -1.92 -1.10
C GLN A 116 -7.46 -2.90 -2.25
N VAL A 117 -6.84 -2.42 -3.34
CA VAL A 117 -6.28 -3.29 -4.38
C VAL A 117 -5.04 -3.98 -3.82
N LEU A 118 -5.06 -5.31 -3.80
CA LEU A 118 -3.91 -6.11 -3.35
C LEU A 118 -3.17 -6.67 -4.56
N SER A 119 -1.85 -6.56 -4.53
CA SER A 119 -0.95 -7.13 -5.53
C SER A 119 -0.06 -8.20 -4.91
N GLU A 120 0.11 -9.31 -5.63
CA GLU A 120 1.04 -10.38 -5.25
C GLU A 120 1.99 -10.61 -6.41
N SER A 121 3.29 -10.75 -6.10
CA SER A 121 4.32 -11.02 -7.10
C SER A 121 5.11 -12.28 -6.73
N ARG A 122 5.41 -13.11 -7.73
CA ARG A 122 6.23 -14.32 -7.55
C ARG A 122 7.31 -14.43 -8.61
N LYS A 123 8.40 -15.13 -8.27
CA LYS A 123 9.50 -15.40 -9.19
C LYS A 123 9.09 -16.49 -10.19
N CYS A 124 9.44 -16.27 -11.44
CA CYS A 124 9.20 -17.18 -12.55
C CYS A 124 10.45 -17.35 -13.40
N ALA A 125 10.59 -18.47 -14.11
CA ALA A 125 11.75 -18.72 -14.96
C ALA A 125 11.50 -18.23 -16.39
N ILE A 126 12.41 -17.42 -16.93
CA ILE A 126 12.33 -16.95 -18.31
C ILE A 126 13.08 -17.92 -19.21
N ARG A 127 12.36 -18.47 -20.19
CA ARG A 127 12.93 -19.47 -21.12
C ARG A 127 13.64 -18.87 -22.32
N ARG A 128 13.41 -17.58 -22.60
CA ARG A 128 13.90 -16.92 -23.82
C ARG A 128 14.84 -15.77 -23.48
N PRO A 129 16.13 -15.86 -23.85
CA PRO A 129 17.02 -14.71 -23.87
C PRO A 129 16.50 -13.63 -24.83
N CYS A 130 16.77 -12.34 -24.54
CA CYS A 130 16.36 -11.28 -25.45
C CYS A 130 17.18 -11.28 -26.75
N PRO A 131 16.55 -11.09 -27.92
CA PRO A 131 17.26 -10.90 -29.17
C PRO A 131 18.09 -9.60 -29.09
N GLY A 132 19.42 -9.75 -29.04
CA GLY A 132 20.40 -8.65 -28.90
C GLY A 132 21.45 -8.86 -27.80
N ASP A 133 21.23 -9.81 -26.87
CA ASP A 133 22.13 -9.98 -25.70
C ASP A 133 23.36 -10.87 -25.97
N HIS A 134 23.43 -11.49 -27.15
CA HIS A 134 24.60 -12.28 -27.56
C HIS A 134 25.90 -11.44 -27.71
N GLY A 135 25.79 -10.11 -27.85
CA GLY A 135 26.93 -9.21 -27.95
C GLY A 135 27.48 -8.73 -26.59
N ASN A 136 26.61 -8.58 -25.58
CA ASN A 136 26.99 -7.98 -24.29
C ASN A 136 27.57 -8.99 -23.30
N ALA A 137 27.24 -10.28 -23.42
CA ALA A 137 27.81 -11.32 -22.58
C ALA A 137 29.34 -11.44 -22.75
N ARG A 138 29.87 -11.34 -23.98
CA ARG A 138 31.32 -11.32 -24.23
C ARG A 138 32.01 -10.09 -23.63
N ALA A 139 31.38 -8.92 -23.73
CA ALA A 139 31.93 -7.67 -23.19
C ALA A 139 31.91 -7.62 -21.66
N GLN A 140 30.84 -8.12 -21.01
CA GLN A 140 30.78 -8.26 -19.56
C GLN A 140 31.79 -9.27 -19.04
N HIS A 141 31.90 -10.44 -19.69
CA HIS A 141 32.86 -11.48 -19.28
C HIS A 141 34.32 -11.08 -19.52
N ALA A 142 34.58 -10.16 -20.47
CA ALA A 142 35.88 -9.52 -20.68
C ALA A 142 36.17 -8.45 -19.61
N ARG A 143 35.19 -7.60 -19.28
CA ARG A 143 35.32 -6.62 -18.18
C ARG A 143 35.56 -7.30 -16.84
N GLU A 144 34.83 -8.36 -16.52
CA GLU A 144 35.04 -9.14 -15.29
C GLU A 144 36.41 -9.82 -15.24
N ARG A 145 36.92 -10.30 -16.38
CA ARG A 145 38.29 -10.84 -16.47
C ARG A 145 39.35 -9.75 -16.24
N SER A 146 39.21 -8.58 -16.86
CA SER A 146 40.12 -7.45 -16.63
C SER A 146 40.08 -6.95 -15.17
N VAL A 147 38.91 -6.91 -14.54
CA VAL A 147 38.77 -6.50 -13.13
C VAL A 147 39.42 -7.52 -12.19
N LYS A 148 39.22 -8.83 -12.41
CA LYS A 148 39.89 -9.89 -11.64
C LYS A 148 41.41 -9.88 -11.83
N GLN A 149 41.88 -9.64 -13.05
CA GLN A 149 43.31 -9.56 -13.36
C GLN A 149 43.97 -8.34 -12.69
N ASN A 150 43.32 -7.17 -12.75
CA ASN A 150 43.78 -5.96 -12.06
C ASN A 150 43.80 -6.15 -10.53
N HIS A 151 42.76 -6.77 -9.94
CA HIS A 151 42.74 -7.06 -8.51
C HIS A 151 43.86 -8.03 -8.11
N GLY A 152 44.10 -9.09 -8.90
CA GLY A 152 45.23 -10.01 -8.68
C GLY A 152 46.60 -9.32 -8.76
N GLN A 153 46.78 -8.38 -9.69
CA GLN A 153 48.03 -7.63 -9.83
C GLN A 153 48.28 -6.64 -8.67
N VAL A 154 47.22 -6.02 -8.16
CA VAL A 154 47.30 -5.16 -6.95
C VAL A 154 47.67 -5.98 -5.73
N MET A 155 47.03 -7.15 -5.54
CA MET A 155 47.33 -8.05 -4.43
C MET A 155 48.75 -8.62 -4.49
N ALA A 156 49.26 -8.92 -5.69
CA ALA A 156 50.64 -9.34 -5.89
C ALA A 156 51.66 -8.23 -5.53
N LYS A 157 51.38 -6.98 -5.92
CA LYS A 157 52.21 -5.82 -5.55
C LYS A 157 52.23 -5.59 -4.04
N LEU A 158 51.08 -5.68 -3.35
CA LEU A 158 51.05 -5.56 -1.89
C LEU A 158 51.87 -6.66 -1.21
N ARG A 159 51.75 -7.92 -1.66
CA ARG A 159 52.55 -9.03 -1.10
C ARG A 159 54.05 -8.83 -1.29
N ALA A 160 54.47 -8.38 -2.48
CA ALA A 160 55.87 -8.04 -2.74
C ALA A 160 56.36 -6.90 -1.84
N GLN A 161 55.53 -5.88 -1.61
CA GLN A 161 55.86 -4.76 -0.74
C GLN A 161 55.99 -5.18 0.73
N VAL A 162 55.12 -6.09 1.20
CA VAL A 162 55.24 -6.69 2.55
C VAL A 162 56.53 -7.51 2.66
N HIS A 163 56.87 -8.33 1.66
CA HIS A 163 58.13 -9.09 1.65
C HIS A 163 59.35 -8.18 1.70
N VAL A 164 59.35 -7.07 0.95
CA VAL A 164 60.43 -6.07 0.97
C VAL A 164 60.51 -5.41 2.35
N CYS A 165 59.39 -5.01 2.96
CA CYS A 165 59.40 -4.44 4.31
C CYS A 165 59.93 -5.41 5.38
N VAL A 166 59.58 -6.69 5.29
CA VAL A 166 60.08 -7.75 6.19
C VAL A 166 61.58 -7.93 6.00
N ALA A 167 62.05 -8.05 4.76
CA ALA A 167 63.47 -8.19 4.45
C ALA A 167 64.31 -6.99 4.90
N ILE A 168 63.80 -5.76 4.77
CA ILE A 168 64.45 -4.56 5.30
C ILE A 168 64.53 -4.62 6.82
N ARG A 169 63.44 -5.03 7.50
CA ARG A 169 63.40 -5.14 8.96
C ARG A 169 64.42 -6.16 9.48
N ASP A 170 64.53 -7.31 8.81
CA ASP A 170 65.48 -8.37 9.17
C ASP A 170 66.94 -8.00 8.87
N ALA A 171 67.19 -7.09 7.92
CA ALA A 171 68.54 -6.58 7.61
C ALA A 171 68.99 -5.42 8.51
N THR A 172 68.06 -4.77 9.22
CA THR A 172 68.33 -3.68 10.17
C THR A 172 68.33 -4.12 11.64
N SER A 173 68.17 -5.42 11.91
CA SER A 173 68.29 -6.06 13.22
C SER A 173 69.61 -6.81 13.35
#